data_AF-A0A1J6I4C3-F1
#
_entry.id   AF-A0A1J6I4C3-F1
#
_cell.length_a   1.000
_cell.length_b   1.000
_cell.length_c   1.000
_cell.angle_alpha   90.00
_cell.angle_beta   90.00
_cell.angle_gamma   90.00
#
_symmetry.space_group_name_H-M   'P 1'
#
loop_
_entity.id
_entity.type
_entity.pdbx_description
1 polymer ?
#
loop_
_entity_poly.entity_id
_entity_poly.type
_entity_poly.pdbx_seq_one_letter_code
_entity_poly.pdbx_strand_id
1 'polypeptide(L)'
;MLVSSVTILRDHNPSEWKLDTLIVGETTQRGFYIYDKRRKAKPDPEINKYIDKAREISGVTIDPKLAKLSDKDIVEMILFLVVNEACRLLAEGIAVKPADLDIASVMGGFPPYRGGIIYWADTLGSKYICSRLVEWARMYGNFFKPCAYLAEKAATVVPLSTTMDPAKSRL
;
A
#
# COMPACT_ATOMS: atom_id res chain seq x y z
N MET A 1 -4.81 9.03 28.71
CA MET A 1 -5.53 8.03 27.90
C MET A 1 -4.55 7.49 26.88
N LEU A 2 -4.39 6.17 26.88
CA LEU A 2 -3.28 5.40 26.31
C LEU A 2 -3.14 5.54 24.80
N VAL A 3 -1.95 5.95 24.35
CA VAL A 3 -1.45 5.62 23.00
C VAL A 3 -0.58 4.39 23.17
N SER A 4 -1.19 3.21 23.11
CA SER A 4 -0.48 1.93 23.22
C SER A 4 -0.97 1.02 22.10
N SER A 5 -0.32 1.08 20.94
CA SER A 5 -0.47 0.09 19.84
C SER A 5 0.68 0.17 18.82
N VAL A 6 1.92 0.34 19.29
CA VAL A 6 3.14 0.00 18.53
C VAL A 6 4.15 -0.63 19.50
N THR A 7 3.73 -1.66 20.25
CA THR A 7 4.59 -2.35 21.23
C THR A 7 4.26 -3.84 21.32
N ILE A 8 3.83 -4.47 20.23
CA ILE A 8 3.62 -5.94 20.19
C ILE A 8 4.80 -6.68 19.54
N LEU A 9 5.86 -5.98 19.09
CA LEU A 9 7.04 -6.63 18.50
C LEU A 9 8.36 -6.37 19.26
N ARG A 10 8.30 -6.02 20.56
CA ARG A 10 9.52 -5.75 21.36
C ARG A 10 9.94 -6.86 22.34
N ASP A 11 9.17 -7.93 22.47
CA ASP A 11 9.44 -8.98 23.47
C ASP A 11 10.07 -10.26 22.88
N HIS A 12 10.65 -10.20 21.67
CA HIS A 12 11.48 -11.29 21.16
C HIS A 12 12.96 -11.04 21.45
N ASN A 13 13.57 -12.03 22.11
CA ASN A 13 14.96 -12.09 22.52
C ASN A 13 15.93 -11.58 21.41
N PRO A 14 16.70 -10.50 21.63
CA PRO A 14 17.60 -9.92 20.63
C PRO A 14 18.68 -10.86 20.09
N SER A 15 18.94 -11.99 20.75
CA SER A 15 19.92 -12.98 20.29
C SER A 15 19.42 -13.90 19.17
N GLU A 16 18.10 -14.02 18.94
CA GLU A 16 17.56 -14.86 17.86
C GLU A 16 17.64 -14.19 16.48
N TRP A 17 17.63 -12.84 16.42
CA TRP A 17 17.70 -12.07 15.18
C TRP A 17 19.11 -11.88 14.62
N LYS A 18 20.15 -12.39 15.31
CA LYS A 18 21.56 -12.22 14.87
C LYS A 18 21.95 -13.05 13.63
N LEU A 19 21.12 -14.00 13.20
CA LEU A 19 21.33 -14.78 11.98
C LEU A 19 20.73 -14.12 10.71
N ASP A 20 19.87 -13.11 10.84
CA ASP A 20 19.17 -12.44 9.74
C ASP A 20 19.96 -11.29 9.09
N THR A 21 21.18 -11.02 9.57
CA THR A 21 22.06 -9.95 9.08
C THR A 21 22.48 -10.08 7.60
N LEU A 22 22.07 -11.16 6.92
CA LEU A 22 22.47 -11.51 5.54
C LEU A 22 21.34 -11.38 4.51
N ILE A 23 20.11 -11.01 4.89
CA ILE A 23 18.97 -10.85 3.96
C ILE A 23 18.49 -9.40 3.97
N VAL A 24 19.25 -8.50 3.37
CA VAL A 24 18.94 -7.05 3.35
C VAL A 24 18.78 -6.49 1.94
N GLY A 25 18.67 -7.37 0.94
CA GLY A 25 18.44 -7.01 -0.46
C GLY A 25 19.70 -7.05 -1.31
N GLU A 26 19.71 -6.24 -2.37
CA GLU A 26 20.74 -6.27 -3.41
C GLU A 26 22.16 -6.01 -2.87
N THR A 27 22.30 -5.19 -1.83
CA THR A 27 23.61 -4.82 -1.23
C THR A 27 24.36 -6.02 -0.65
N THR A 28 23.64 -7.02 -0.16
CA THR A 28 24.20 -8.29 0.37
C THR A 28 24.00 -9.45 -0.59
N GLN A 29 23.57 -9.18 -1.82
CA GLN A 29 23.24 -10.15 -2.85
C GLN A 29 22.10 -11.11 -2.47
N ARG A 30 21.36 -10.82 -1.39
CA ARG A 30 20.27 -11.67 -0.91
C ARG A 30 19.19 -10.84 -0.19
N GLY A 31 17.95 -11.03 -0.61
CA GLY A 31 16.74 -10.39 -0.07
C GLY A 31 15.54 -11.29 -0.33
N PHE A 32 14.42 -10.70 -0.79
CA PHE A 32 13.34 -11.48 -1.42
C PHE A 32 13.81 -12.30 -2.64
N TYR A 33 14.90 -11.84 -3.27
CA TYR A 33 15.57 -12.50 -4.38
C TYR A 33 17.04 -12.74 -4.04
N ILE A 34 17.65 -13.70 -4.71
CA ILE A 34 19.11 -13.87 -4.77
C ILE A 34 19.61 -13.11 -5.99
N TYR A 35 20.66 -12.32 -5.80
CA TYR A 35 21.27 -11.50 -6.85
C TYR A 35 22.63 -12.08 -7.22
N ASP A 36 22.93 -12.17 -8.50
CA ASP A 36 24.29 -12.54 -8.94
C ASP A 36 25.25 -11.33 -8.89
N LYS A 37 26.52 -11.56 -9.22
CA LYS A 37 27.54 -10.48 -9.29
C LYS A 37 27.19 -9.37 -10.30
N ARG A 38 26.25 -9.62 -11.21
CA ARG A 38 25.72 -8.66 -12.20
C ARG A 38 24.37 -8.05 -11.76
N ARG A 39 23.97 -8.27 -10.50
CA ARG A 39 22.73 -7.77 -9.89
C ARG A 39 21.46 -8.31 -10.55
N LYS A 40 21.54 -9.45 -11.24
CA LYS A 40 20.35 -10.11 -11.81
C LYS A 40 19.62 -10.87 -10.71
N ALA A 41 18.37 -10.52 -10.47
CA ALA A 41 17.50 -11.16 -9.48
C ALA A 41 17.03 -12.55 -9.94
N LYS A 42 17.06 -13.53 -9.03
CA LYS A 42 16.44 -14.84 -9.15
C LYS A 42 15.64 -15.14 -7.89
N PRO A 43 14.50 -15.85 -7.98
CA PRO A 43 13.74 -16.25 -6.79
C PRO A 43 14.63 -16.99 -5.78
N ASP A 44 14.60 -16.58 -4.51
CA ASP A 44 15.30 -17.30 -3.44
C ASP A 44 14.47 -18.56 -3.09
N PRO A 45 14.99 -19.79 -3.26
CA PRO A 45 14.27 -21.01 -2.90
C PRO A 45 13.98 -21.12 -1.39
N GLU A 46 14.70 -20.36 -0.54
CA GLU A 46 14.50 -20.39 0.90
C GLU A 46 13.43 -19.40 1.38
N ILE A 47 12.95 -18.49 0.53
CA ILE A 47 12.01 -17.44 0.96
C ILE A 47 10.72 -18.01 1.57
N ASN A 48 10.24 -19.15 1.05
CA ASN A 48 9.05 -19.82 1.55
C ASN A 48 9.19 -20.24 3.02
N LYS A 49 10.38 -20.65 3.46
CA LYS A 49 10.64 -21.01 4.87
C LYS A 49 10.38 -19.82 5.80
N TYR A 50 10.82 -18.63 5.40
CA TYR A 50 10.61 -17.39 6.16
C TYR A 50 9.15 -16.96 6.15
N ILE A 51 8.48 -17.10 5.00
CA ILE A 51 7.05 -16.79 4.88
C ILE A 51 6.23 -17.71 5.80
N ASP A 52 6.52 -19.02 5.81
CA ASP A 52 5.80 -19.98 6.64
C ASP A 52 6.05 -19.73 8.14
N LYS A 53 7.29 -19.44 8.53
CA LYS A 53 7.62 -19.03 9.90
C LYS A 53 6.88 -17.74 10.32
N ALA A 54 6.81 -16.74 9.44
CA ALA A 54 6.08 -15.50 9.72
C ALA A 54 4.57 -15.74 9.88
N ARG A 55 3.99 -16.67 9.10
CA ARG A 55 2.58 -17.09 9.25
C ARG A 55 2.34 -17.79 10.58
N GLU A 56 3.23 -18.68 10.98
CA GLU A 56 3.16 -19.38 12.26
C GLU A 56 3.18 -18.38 13.44
N ILE A 57 4.14 -17.46 13.45
CA ILE A 57 4.29 -16.44 14.51
C ILE A 57 3.06 -15.52 14.57
N SER A 58 2.54 -15.10 13.42
CA SER A 58 1.39 -14.19 13.36
C SER A 58 0.04 -14.88 13.64
N GLY A 59 0.00 -16.22 13.65
CA GLY A 59 -1.24 -16.98 13.78
C GLY A 59 -2.23 -16.75 12.62
N VAL A 60 -1.76 -16.18 11.51
CA VAL A 60 -2.62 -15.83 10.37
C VAL A 60 -2.77 -17.03 9.47
N THR A 61 -4.01 -17.47 9.28
CA THR A 61 -4.35 -18.45 8.25
C THR A 61 -4.55 -17.72 6.92
N ILE A 62 -3.93 -18.21 5.84
CA ILE A 62 -4.08 -17.60 4.51
C ILE A 62 -5.51 -17.82 4.04
N ASP A 63 -6.22 -16.74 3.69
CA ASP A 63 -7.47 -16.85 2.95
C ASP A 63 -7.17 -17.50 1.58
N PRO A 64 -7.76 -18.65 1.24
CA PRO A 64 -7.58 -19.29 -0.07
C PRO A 64 -7.89 -18.37 -1.27
N LYS A 65 -8.69 -17.31 -1.07
CA LYS A 65 -8.96 -16.30 -2.08
C LYS A 65 -7.72 -15.46 -2.41
N LEU A 66 -6.86 -15.17 -1.44
CA LEU A 66 -5.61 -14.44 -1.66
C LEU A 66 -4.63 -15.23 -2.54
N ALA A 67 -4.65 -16.56 -2.45
CA ALA A 67 -3.82 -17.44 -3.27
C ALA A 67 -4.27 -17.51 -4.74
N LYS A 68 -5.46 -16.99 -5.06
CA LYS A 68 -6.07 -17.04 -6.41
C LYS A 68 -6.44 -15.65 -6.94
N LEU A 69 -5.79 -14.60 -6.43
CA LEU A 69 -6.02 -13.24 -6.93
C LEU A 69 -5.59 -13.14 -8.40
N SER A 70 -6.41 -12.44 -9.19
CA SER A 70 -6.02 -12.06 -10.53
C SER A 70 -4.94 -10.97 -10.49
N ASP A 71 -4.15 -10.84 -11.56
CA ASP A 71 -3.16 -9.75 -11.68
C ASP A 71 -3.81 -8.37 -11.47
N LYS A 72 -5.05 -8.20 -11.95
CA LYS A 72 -5.84 -7.00 -11.73
C LYS A 72 -6.10 -6.76 -10.24
N ASP A 73 -6.54 -7.79 -9.51
CA ASP A 73 -6.82 -7.65 -8.08
C ASP A 73 -5.55 -7.37 -7.28
N ILE A 74 -4.41 -7.97 -7.67
CA ILE A 74 -3.11 -7.69 -7.04
C ILE A 74 -2.75 -6.21 -7.22
N VAL A 75 -2.88 -5.69 -8.45
CA VAL A 75 -2.61 -4.27 -8.75
C VAL A 75 -3.55 -3.36 -7.97
N GLU A 76 -4.85 -3.66 -7.96
CA GLU A 76 -5.85 -2.83 -7.27
C GLU A 76 -5.68 -2.88 -5.74
N MET A 77 -5.41 -4.05 -5.15
CA MET A 77 -5.18 -4.17 -3.70
C MET A 77 -4.01 -3.31 -3.24
N ILE A 78 -2.95 -3.22 -4.06
CA ILE A 78 -1.77 -2.40 -3.74
C ILE A 78 -2.05 -0.93 -4.02
N LEU A 79 -2.49 -0.60 -5.24
CA LEU A 79 -2.58 0.80 -5.68
C LEU A 79 -3.77 1.54 -5.08
N PHE A 80 -4.88 0.87 -4.74
CA PHE A 80 -6.01 1.56 -4.10
C PHE A 80 -5.67 2.04 -2.70
N LEU A 81 -4.77 1.36 -1.99
CA LEU A 81 -4.23 1.85 -0.73
C LEU A 81 -3.39 3.11 -0.93
N VAL A 82 -2.56 3.14 -1.98
CA VAL A 82 -1.77 4.33 -2.35
C VAL A 82 -2.69 5.50 -2.71
N VAL A 83 -3.75 5.26 -3.48
CA VAL A 83 -4.78 6.27 -3.80
C VAL A 83 -5.49 6.76 -2.55
N ASN A 84 -5.83 5.85 -1.62
CA ASN A 84 -6.48 6.21 -0.37
C ASN A 84 -5.58 7.08 0.51
N GLU A 85 -4.27 6.83 0.54
CA GLU A 85 -3.30 7.66 1.23
C GLU A 85 -3.12 9.02 0.54
N ALA A 86 -3.05 9.04 -0.79
CA ALA A 86 -3.03 10.28 -1.57
C ALA A 86 -4.26 11.18 -1.28
N CYS A 87 -5.43 10.57 -1.09
CA CYS A 87 -6.64 11.28 -0.67
C CYS A 87 -6.52 11.86 0.76
N ARG A 88 -5.79 11.21 1.68
CA ARG A 88 -5.50 11.77 3.02
C ARG A 88 -4.57 12.96 2.93
N LEU A 89 -3.51 12.88 2.11
CA LEU A 89 -2.59 13.99 1.87
C LEU A 89 -3.30 15.24 1.33
N LEU A 90 -4.29 15.05 0.44
CA LEU A 90 -5.13 16.14 -0.07
C LEU A 90 -6.06 16.69 1.02
N ALA A 91 -6.66 15.82 1.84
CA ALA A 91 -7.57 16.23 2.92
C ALA A 91 -6.86 16.98 4.05
N GLU A 92 -5.61 16.61 4.34
CA GLU A 92 -4.76 17.23 5.36
C GLU A 92 -4.06 18.50 4.85
N GLY A 93 -4.20 18.81 3.55
CA GLY A 93 -3.56 19.99 2.93
C GLY A 93 -2.05 19.86 2.77
N ILE A 94 -1.47 18.66 2.93
CA ILE A 94 -0.05 18.39 2.68
C ILE A 94 0.25 18.55 1.18
N ALA A 95 -0.64 18.03 0.34
CA ALA A 95 -0.63 18.29 -1.08
C ALA A 95 -1.75 19.29 -1.42
N VAL A 96 -1.40 20.40 -2.05
CA VAL A 96 -2.35 21.47 -2.38
C VAL A 96 -3.18 21.10 -3.62
N LYS A 97 -2.55 20.46 -4.61
CA LYS A 97 -3.22 20.08 -5.86
C LYS A 97 -3.06 18.59 -6.13
N PRO A 98 -4.10 17.91 -6.64
CA PRO A 98 -3.98 16.52 -7.11
C PRO A 98 -2.90 16.34 -8.19
N ALA A 99 -2.70 17.35 -9.05
CA ALA A 99 -1.66 17.34 -10.07
C ALA A 99 -0.24 17.23 -9.50
N ASP A 100 0.02 17.77 -8.29
CA ASP A 100 1.33 17.68 -7.65
C ASP A 100 1.63 16.22 -7.25
N LEU A 101 0.60 15.49 -6.80
CA LEU A 101 0.68 14.06 -6.49
C LEU A 101 0.86 13.21 -7.75
N ASP A 102 0.18 13.56 -8.84
CA ASP A 102 0.38 12.90 -10.13
C ASP A 102 1.84 13.06 -10.61
N ILE A 103 2.36 14.28 -10.64
CA ILE A 103 3.75 14.56 -11.02
C ILE A 103 4.74 13.81 -10.11
N ALA A 104 4.56 13.90 -8.79
CA ALA A 104 5.42 13.20 -7.83
C ALA A 104 5.39 11.69 -8.03
N SER A 105 4.21 11.11 -8.30
CA SER A 105 4.08 9.67 -8.55
C SER A 105 4.84 9.24 -9.81
N VAL A 106 4.77 10.01 -10.89
CA VAL A 106 5.49 9.75 -12.14
C VAL A 106 7.00 9.87 -11.93
N MET A 107 7.45 10.92 -11.25
CA MET A 107 8.86 11.09 -10.90
C MET A 107 9.36 9.95 -10.00
N GLY A 108 8.49 9.38 -9.18
CA GLY A 108 8.75 8.20 -8.34
C GLY A 108 8.69 6.86 -9.07
N GLY A 109 8.41 6.83 -10.38
CA GLY A 109 8.40 5.61 -11.19
C GLY A 109 7.01 5.07 -11.55
N PHE A 110 5.92 5.80 -11.26
CA PHE A 110 4.60 5.46 -11.80
C PHE A 110 4.59 5.61 -13.32
N PRO A 111 3.94 4.70 -14.09
CA PRO A 111 4.02 4.73 -15.55
C PRO A 111 3.50 6.04 -16.17
N PRO A 112 4.34 6.83 -16.88
CA PRO A 112 3.93 8.15 -17.40
C PRO A 112 2.75 8.09 -18.37
N TYR A 113 2.63 7.01 -19.16
CA TYR A 113 1.52 6.82 -20.10
C TYR A 113 0.17 6.55 -19.42
N ARG A 114 0.15 6.35 -18.09
CA ARG A 114 -1.06 6.27 -17.26
C ARG A 114 -1.38 7.62 -16.60
N GLY A 115 -0.68 8.70 -16.94
CA GLY A 115 -0.85 10.02 -16.32
C GLY A 115 -0.09 10.06 -14.99
N GLY A 116 -0.79 9.78 -13.89
CA GLY A 116 -0.27 9.73 -12.53
C GLY A 116 -1.24 8.96 -11.64
N ILE A 117 -0.94 8.80 -10.35
CA ILE A 117 -1.74 7.96 -9.45
C ILE A 117 -3.19 8.45 -9.26
N ILE A 118 -3.42 9.76 -9.19
CA ILE A 118 -4.77 10.34 -9.07
C ILE A 118 -5.48 10.31 -10.42
N TYR A 119 -4.80 10.70 -11.49
CA TYR A 119 -5.38 10.61 -12.84
C TYR A 119 -5.81 9.18 -13.17
N TRP A 120 -4.96 8.19 -12.89
CA TRP A 120 -5.27 6.77 -13.06
C TRP A 120 -6.48 6.35 -12.22
N ALA A 121 -6.55 6.79 -10.96
CA ALA A 121 -7.69 6.52 -10.09
C ALA A 121 -9.00 7.08 -10.66
N ASP A 122 -8.96 8.26 -11.27
CA ASP A 122 -10.13 8.86 -11.93
C ASP A 122 -10.60 8.07 -13.16
N THR A 123 -9.69 7.42 -13.89
CA THR A 123 -10.08 6.53 -14.99
C THR A 123 -10.88 5.30 -14.52
N LEU A 124 -10.72 4.90 -13.26
CA LEU A 124 -11.46 3.80 -12.64
C LEU A 124 -12.73 4.28 -11.93
N GLY A 125 -12.68 5.48 -11.34
CA GLY A 125 -13.78 6.12 -10.64
C GLY A 125 -13.73 5.91 -9.12
N SER A 126 -13.91 7.02 -8.39
CA SER A 126 -13.88 7.06 -6.92
C SER A 126 -14.85 6.07 -6.25
N LYS A 127 -16.04 5.88 -6.83
CA LYS A 127 -17.04 4.93 -6.34
C LYS A 127 -16.57 3.48 -6.38
N TYR A 128 -15.90 3.07 -7.46
CA TYR A 128 -15.38 1.71 -7.61
C TYR A 128 -14.23 1.46 -6.62
N ILE A 129 -13.30 2.41 -6.51
CA ILE A 129 -12.17 2.30 -5.58
C ILE A 129 -12.67 2.20 -4.13
N CYS A 130 -13.61 3.08 -3.75
CA CYS A 130 -14.18 3.08 -2.41
C CYS A 130 -14.91 1.76 -2.11
N SER A 131 -15.68 1.20 -3.04
CA SER A 131 -16.40 -0.05 -2.80
C SER A 131 -15.46 -1.24 -2.61
N ARG A 132 -14.39 -1.34 -3.40
CA ARG A 132 -13.36 -2.39 -3.24
C ARG A 132 -12.63 -2.29 -1.91
N LEU A 133 -12.25 -1.08 -1.50
CA LEU A 133 -11.65 -0.82 -0.19
C LEU A 133 -12.59 -1.21 0.97
N VAL A 134 -13.89 -0.88 0.88
CA VAL A 134 -14.88 -1.32 1.89
C VAL A 134 -15.00 -2.84 1.97
N GLU A 135 -15.00 -3.52 0.81
CA GLU A 135 -15.05 -4.98 0.74
C GLU A 135 -13.84 -5.62 1.41
N TRP A 136 -12.63 -5.16 1.06
CA TRP A 136 -11.39 -5.62 1.69
C TRP A 136 -11.30 -5.23 3.17
N ALA A 137 -11.85 -4.08 3.57
CA ALA A 137 -11.87 -3.69 4.99
C ALA A 137 -12.73 -4.65 5.83
N ARG A 138 -13.81 -5.17 5.26
CA ARG A 138 -14.65 -6.19 5.90
C ARG A 138 -13.92 -7.52 6.04
N MET A 139 -13.12 -7.92 5.05
CA MET A 139 -12.46 -9.23 5.02
C MET A 139 -11.12 -9.24 5.79
N TYR A 140 -10.33 -8.18 5.64
CA TYR A 140 -8.93 -8.11 6.11
C TYR A 140 -8.71 -7.02 7.16
N GLY A 141 -9.76 -6.30 7.56
CA GLY A 141 -9.74 -5.33 8.64
C GLY A 141 -9.43 -3.90 8.21
N ASN A 142 -9.30 -3.01 9.20
CA ASN A 142 -9.28 -1.55 9.01
C ASN A 142 -8.13 -1.01 8.16
N PHE A 143 -7.12 -1.81 7.82
CA PHE A 143 -6.04 -1.40 6.92
C PHE A 143 -6.57 -0.91 5.57
N PHE A 144 -7.63 -1.54 5.06
CA PHE A 144 -8.27 -1.16 3.80
C PHE A 144 -9.39 -0.12 3.95
N LYS A 145 -9.58 0.47 5.14
CA LYS A 145 -10.68 1.41 5.37
C LYS A 145 -10.52 2.67 4.47
N PRO A 146 -11.52 3.02 3.63
CA PRO A 146 -11.48 4.27 2.88
C PRO A 146 -11.39 5.48 3.81
N CYS A 147 -10.58 6.47 3.45
CA CYS A 147 -10.53 7.75 4.14
C CYS A 147 -11.81 8.56 3.85
N ALA A 148 -12.09 9.56 4.70
CA ALA A 148 -13.29 10.38 4.59
C ALA A 148 -13.37 11.12 3.24
N TYR A 149 -12.24 11.62 2.74
CA TYR A 149 -12.16 12.31 1.45
C TYR A 149 -12.60 11.42 0.29
N LEU A 150 -12.04 10.20 0.21
CA LEU A 150 -12.41 9.25 -0.83
C LEU A 150 -13.88 8.84 -0.73
N ALA A 151 -14.38 8.63 0.49
CA ALA A 151 -15.78 8.30 0.73
C ALA A 151 -16.73 9.43 0.30
N GLU A 152 -16.39 10.69 0.57
CA GLU A 152 -17.16 11.87 0.14
C GLU A 152 -17.20 11.96 -1.40
N LYS A 153 -16.03 11.88 -2.06
CA LYS A 153 -15.93 11.89 -3.52
C LYS A 153 -16.69 10.73 -4.18
N ALA A 154 -16.67 9.56 -3.56
CA ALA A 154 -17.43 8.39 -4.01
C ALA A 154 -18.95 8.59 -3.87
N ALA A 155 -19.41 9.28 -2.82
CA ALA A 155 -20.81 9.58 -2.60
C ALA A 155 -21.35 10.61 -3.60
N THR A 156 -20.54 11.60 -3.97
CA THR A 156 -20.92 12.65 -4.94
C THR A 156 -20.58 12.30 -6.39
N VAL A 157 -19.89 11.18 -6.63
CA VAL A 157 -19.42 10.73 -7.96
C VAL A 157 -18.56 11.81 -8.66
N VAL A 158 -17.73 12.49 -7.87
CA VAL A 158 -16.84 13.55 -8.36
C VAL A 158 -15.43 12.96 -8.55
N PRO A 159 -14.68 13.37 -9.59
CA PRO A 159 -13.27 13.01 -9.74
C PRO A 159 -12.42 13.42 -8.52
N LEU A 160 -11.45 12.59 -8.19
CA LEU A 160 -10.42 12.85 -7.18
C LEU A 160 -9.52 14.02 -7.59
N SER A 161 -9.31 14.23 -8.90
CA SER A 161 -8.58 15.38 -9.44
C SER A 161 -9.29 16.73 -9.24
N THR A 162 -10.58 16.74 -8.90
CA THR A 162 -11.31 17.98 -8.66
C THR A 162 -10.84 18.61 -7.34
N THR A 163 -10.14 19.75 -7.45
CA THR A 163 -9.65 20.53 -6.31
C THR A 163 -10.80 20.96 -5.41
N MET A 164 -10.62 20.87 -4.09
CA MET A 164 -11.56 21.48 -3.15
C MET A 164 -11.44 22.99 -3.20
N ASP A 165 -12.55 23.67 -2.93
CA ASP A 165 -12.57 25.12 -2.76
C ASP A 165 -11.65 25.50 -1.57
N PRO A 166 -10.60 26.31 -1.77
CA PRO A 166 -9.63 26.64 -0.72
C PRO A 166 -10.27 27.23 0.55
N ALA A 167 -11.49 27.79 0.46
CA ALA A 167 -12.25 28.28 1.60
C ALA A 167 -12.72 27.19 2.60
N LYS A 168 -12.71 25.91 2.21
CA LYS A 168 -13.01 24.77 3.10
C LYS A 168 -11.76 24.10 3.70
N SER A 169 -10.57 24.48 3.23
CA SER A 169 -9.31 24.01 3.80
C SER A 169 -9.09 24.72 5.13
N ARG A 170 -9.38 24.00 6.22
CA ARG A 170 -9.37 24.54 7.58
C ARG A 170 -8.00 25.11 7.95
N LEU A 171 -7.94 26.44 7.99
CA LEU A 171 -7.40 27.15 9.15
C LEU A 171 -8.55 27.41 10.13
#